data_AF-A0A6P2D437-F1
#
_entry.id   AF-A0A6P2D437-F1
#
_cell.length_a   1.000
_cell.length_b   1.000
_cell.length_c   1.000
_cell.angle_alpha   90.00
_cell.angle_beta   90.00
_cell.angle_gamma   90.00
#
_symmetry.space_group_name_H-M   'P 1'
#
loop_
_entity.id
_entity.type
_entity.pdbx_description
1 polymer ?
#
loop_
_entity_poly.entity_id
_entity_poly.type
_entity_poly.pdbx_seq_one_letter_code
_entity_poly.pdbx_strand_id
1 'polypeptide(L)'
;MVVRIGSGAKVLAIVTTPPDADRQRSNSLAIEEEMSNQCRLDPDGTEVGVSTMQLRRSHMRLRYALVLAACLGLVPLAASRADDKPKAAADAKVTAKAEKFEVPYRLTDTKHVMVRTKINGKGPFNLIVDTGAPAVFITKGVAKKAKAEEGEKGWVDFDSFELEGGLKVEKARGRVEDLIQLDGMNGMGLAGVELHGVIGYNVLARFRIQYDLTSDKLVFEPLAFDPPPLVPLGGKGGEGIQSMGPMVKMLTSLLGIKPNFDIAPRGFTGIEFDEKDGKVVVKSVLAGSPAEKAGLKVGDRITSVKTDTVESGKDLAKALAKAGVGTKWRFHVTRDGKEEEIVVELGKGL
;
A
#
# COMPACT_ATOMS: atom_id res chain seq x y z
N MET A 1 -3.32 2.73 -0.51
CA MET A 1 -3.63 1.46 0.18
C MET A 1 -4.14 1.80 1.57
N VAL A 2 -5.44 1.63 1.83
CA VAL A 2 -6.03 1.88 3.16
C VAL A 2 -6.36 0.52 3.77
N VAL A 3 -5.67 0.18 4.86
CA VAL A 3 -5.97 -1.01 5.67
C VAL A 3 -7.00 -0.60 6.70
N ARG A 4 -8.19 -1.19 6.65
CA ARG A 4 -9.22 -0.98 7.69
C ARG A 4 -9.25 -2.21 8.59
N ILE A 5 -8.83 -2.03 9.84
CA ILE A 5 -8.87 -3.08 10.87
C ILE A 5 -10.24 -2.97 11.55
N GLY A 6 -11.10 -3.95 11.31
CA GLY A 6 -12.33 -4.15 12.09
C GLY A 6 -12.04 -5.03 13.31
N SER A 7 -12.73 -4.79 14.43
CA SER A 7 -12.60 -5.62 15.63
C SER A 7 -13.09 -7.04 15.36
N GLY A 8 -12.15 -7.99 15.34
CA GLY A 8 -12.35 -9.38 14.97
C GLY A 8 -11.32 -9.77 13.92
N ALA A 9 -10.32 -10.56 14.32
CA ALA A 9 -9.06 -10.82 13.62
C ALA A 9 -9.21 -11.38 12.19
N LYS A 10 -9.57 -10.52 11.24
CA LYS A 10 -9.46 -10.76 9.79
C LYS A 10 -8.88 -9.50 9.16
N VAL A 11 -7.62 -9.57 8.74
CA VAL A 11 -7.00 -8.52 7.92
C VAL A 11 -7.40 -8.80 6.47
N LEU A 12 -8.39 -8.08 5.96
CA LEU A 12 -8.73 -8.08 4.55
C LEU A 12 -7.87 -7.04 3.83
N ALA A 13 -6.87 -7.48 3.07
CA ALA A 13 -6.22 -6.63 2.08
C ALA A 13 -7.16 -6.51 0.87
N ILE A 14 -7.83 -5.36 0.75
CA ILE A 14 -8.59 -5.02 -0.46
C ILE A 14 -7.58 -4.47 -1.48
N VAL A 15 -7.30 -5.25 -2.51
CA VAL A 15 -6.69 -4.75 -3.75
C VAL A 15 -7.76 -3.92 -4.48
N THR A 16 -7.33 -2.76 -4.94
CA THR A 16 -8.11 -1.66 -5.51
C THR A 16 -9.25 -2.12 -6.43
N THR A 17 -10.48 -1.66 -6.16
CA THR A 17 -11.51 -1.60 -7.20
C THR A 17 -11.07 -0.59 -8.28
N PRO A 18 -11.40 -0.80 -9.56
CA PRO A 18 -11.14 0.20 -10.59
C PRO A 18 -11.86 1.52 -10.25
N PRO A 19 -11.33 2.68 -10.64
CA PRO A 19 -12.09 3.91 -10.57
C PRO A 19 -13.29 3.79 -11.52
N ASP A 20 -14.51 3.85 -10.97
CA ASP A 20 -15.71 4.08 -11.78
C ASP A 20 -15.56 5.43 -12.49
N ALA A 21 -15.42 5.39 -13.81
CA ALA A 21 -15.34 6.57 -14.66
C ALA A 21 -16.60 7.44 -14.62
N ASP A 22 -17.71 6.95 -14.04
CA ASP A 22 -18.96 7.71 -13.85
C ASP A 22 -19.05 8.44 -12.49
N ARG A 23 -18.24 8.07 -11.49
CA ARG A 23 -18.34 8.67 -10.15
C ARG A 23 -17.56 9.98 -10.00
N GLN A 24 -16.73 10.34 -10.99
CA GLN A 24 -16.04 11.63 -11.05
C GLN A 24 -16.79 12.72 -11.82
N ARG A 25 -17.92 12.41 -12.46
CA ARG A 25 -18.80 13.43 -13.06
C ARG A 25 -19.96 13.86 -12.16
N SER A 26 -20.36 13.06 -11.16
CA SER A 26 -21.48 13.39 -10.27
C SER A 26 -21.10 14.16 -9.00
N ASN A 27 -19.83 14.15 -8.57
CA ASN A 27 -19.39 14.88 -7.37
C ASN A 27 -18.87 16.29 -7.64
N SER A 28 -18.76 16.70 -8.91
CA SER A 28 -18.46 18.09 -9.30
C SER A 28 -19.73 18.96 -9.40
N LEU A 29 -20.91 18.36 -9.43
CA LEU A 29 -22.20 19.04 -9.65
C LEU A 29 -23.09 19.06 -8.39
N ALA A 30 -22.67 18.44 -7.28
CA ALA A 30 -23.44 18.34 -6.05
C ALA A 30 -22.81 19.11 -4.86
N ILE A 31 -21.90 20.06 -5.12
CA ILE A 31 -21.34 20.97 -4.10
C ILE A 31 -21.73 22.44 -4.36
N GLU A 32 -22.40 22.75 -5.48
CA GLU A 32 -22.90 24.11 -5.75
C GLU A 32 -24.39 24.32 -5.43
N GLU A 33 -25.13 23.29 -4.99
CA GLU A 33 -26.59 23.37 -4.81
C GLU A 33 -27.09 23.09 -3.38
N GLU A 34 -26.20 23.20 -2.38
CA GLU A 34 -26.58 23.07 -0.95
C GLU A 34 -25.94 24.13 -0.04
N MET A 35 -25.75 25.36 -0.57
CA MET A 35 -25.46 26.56 0.21
C MET A 35 -26.50 27.67 -0.03
N SER A 36 -27.78 27.29 -0.11
CA SER A 36 -28.91 28.21 0.00
C SER A 36 -29.71 27.91 1.26
N ASN A 37 -29.31 28.56 2.37
CA ASN A 37 -30.20 29.13 3.39
C ASN A 37 -29.49 29.25 4.73
N GLN A 38 -28.78 30.36 4.92
CA GLN A 38 -28.88 31.06 6.20
C GLN A 38 -28.61 32.54 5.99
N CYS A 39 -29.71 33.31 5.99
CA CYS A 39 -29.71 34.76 6.07
C CYS A 39 -29.04 35.23 7.37
N ARG A 40 -28.10 36.18 7.27
CA ARG A 40 -28.03 37.33 8.19
C ARG A 40 -27.21 38.48 7.59
N LEU A 41 -27.95 39.53 7.27
CA LEU A 41 -27.65 40.97 7.30
C LEU A 41 -26.20 41.41 7.55
N ASP A 42 -25.66 42.19 6.62
CA ASP A 42 -24.68 43.26 6.91
C ASP A 42 -25.27 44.62 6.46
N PRO A 43 -25.00 45.71 7.21
CA PRO A 43 -25.56 47.03 6.97
C PRO A 43 -24.79 47.77 5.88
N ASP A 44 -25.41 48.80 5.31
CA ASP A 44 -24.80 49.79 4.40
C ASP A 44 -24.72 49.37 2.92
N GLY A 45 -25.92 49.31 2.31
CA GLY A 45 -26.10 49.04 0.89
C GLY A 45 -25.41 50.03 -0.04
N THR A 46 -24.70 49.51 -1.03
CA THR A 46 -24.44 50.19 -2.32
C THR A 46 -24.10 49.13 -3.39
N GLU A 47 -24.79 49.15 -4.53
CA GLU A 47 -24.46 48.37 -5.73
C GLU A 47 -23.26 48.99 -6.48
N VAL A 48 -22.44 48.16 -7.13
CA VAL A 48 -21.73 48.55 -8.36
C VAL A 48 -21.41 47.30 -9.20
N GLY A 49 -21.93 47.28 -10.43
CA GLY A 49 -21.54 46.33 -11.47
C GLY A 49 -20.61 46.98 -12.49
N VAL A 50 -19.93 46.17 -13.32
CA VAL A 50 -19.31 46.55 -14.61
C VAL A 50 -19.13 45.25 -15.42
N SER A 51 -19.91 45.00 -16.47
CA SER A 51 -19.72 45.38 -17.89
C SER A 51 -18.72 44.53 -18.69
N THR A 52 -19.22 44.15 -19.87
CA THR A 52 -18.73 43.28 -20.94
C THR A 52 -17.51 43.78 -21.70
N MET A 53 -16.72 42.86 -22.27
CA MET A 53 -15.84 43.16 -23.41
C MET A 53 -15.87 42.04 -24.47
N GLN A 54 -16.29 42.39 -25.69
CA GLN A 54 -16.27 41.59 -26.91
C GLN A 54 -14.85 41.44 -27.47
N LEU A 55 -14.56 40.36 -28.22
CA LEU A 55 -13.78 40.48 -29.46
C LEU A 55 -13.98 39.33 -30.49
N ARG A 56 -14.59 39.73 -31.62
CA ARG A 56 -14.43 39.40 -33.06
C ARG A 56 -14.10 38.00 -33.64
N ARG A 57 -14.82 37.77 -34.75
CA ARG A 57 -14.81 36.76 -35.83
C ARG A 57 -13.65 36.85 -36.84
N SER A 58 -13.41 35.73 -37.54
CA SER A 58 -13.04 35.64 -38.98
C SER A 58 -13.31 34.20 -39.51
N HIS A 59 -14.29 33.96 -40.40
CA HIS A 59 -14.25 33.76 -41.88
C HIS A 59 -13.53 32.45 -42.36
N MET A 60 -13.98 31.58 -43.30
CA MET A 60 -15.10 31.55 -44.29
C MET A 60 -15.05 30.22 -45.13
N ARG A 61 -16.16 29.89 -45.85
CA ARG A 61 -16.36 29.03 -47.08
C ARG A 61 -16.57 27.52 -46.85
N LEU A 62 -17.73 26.86 -47.07
CA LEU A 62 -18.79 26.82 -48.10
C LEU A 62 -18.39 26.26 -49.48
N ARG A 63 -18.86 25.03 -49.86
CA ARG A 63 -19.22 24.61 -51.24
C ARG A 63 -20.17 23.37 -51.28
N TYR A 64 -21.39 23.60 -51.79
CA TYR A 64 -22.27 22.83 -52.72
C TYR A 64 -22.95 21.47 -52.36
N ALA A 65 -24.24 21.58 -51.97
CA ALA A 65 -25.49 21.06 -52.61
C ALA A 65 -25.41 20.30 -53.98
N LEU A 66 -26.30 19.42 -54.46
CA LEU A 66 -27.55 18.72 -54.05
C LEU A 66 -28.10 18.02 -55.32
N VAL A 67 -28.56 16.75 -55.31
CA VAL A 67 -29.60 16.24 -56.23
C VAL A 67 -30.48 15.19 -55.51
N LEU A 68 -31.79 15.44 -55.56
CA LEU A 68 -32.96 14.71 -55.06
C LEU A 68 -33.59 13.84 -56.17
N ALA A 69 -34.18 12.70 -55.80
CA ALA A 69 -35.48 12.13 -56.25
C ALA A 69 -35.49 10.59 -56.00
N ALA A 70 -36.17 10.06 -54.98
CA ALA A 70 -37.61 9.83 -54.84
C ALA A 70 -38.10 8.51 -55.49
N CYS A 71 -38.50 7.55 -54.66
CA CYS A 71 -39.68 6.69 -54.87
C CYS A 71 -40.22 6.21 -53.52
N LEU A 72 -41.51 6.47 -53.33
CA LEU A 72 -42.36 6.24 -52.16
C LEU A 72 -42.63 4.76 -51.87
N GLY A 73 -42.99 4.46 -50.61
CA GLY A 73 -43.63 3.18 -50.25
C GLY A 73 -44.07 3.04 -48.78
N LEU A 74 -45.06 3.83 -48.35
CA LEU A 74 -46.06 3.63 -47.27
C LEU A 74 -45.67 3.37 -45.78
N VAL A 75 -46.44 4.07 -44.92
CA VAL A 75 -46.45 4.17 -43.43
C VAL A 75 -47.61 3.31 -42.86
N PRO A 76 -47.63 2.89 -41.56
CA PRO A 76 -48.06 3.75 -40.44
C PRO A 76 -47.16 3.61 -39.17
N LEU A 77 -46.67 4.71 -38.59
CA LEU A 77 -47.21 5.46 -37.45
C LEU A 77 -47.42 4.64 -36.15
N ALA A 78 -46.45 4.75 -35.23
CA ALA A 78 -46.71 4.67 -33.79
C ALA A 78 -45.67 5.53 -33.04
N ALA A 79 -46.12 6.66 -32.54
CA ALA A 79 -45.40 7.46 -31.57
C ALA A 79 -45.38 6.71 -30.23
N SER A 80 -44.19 6.45 -29.68
CA SER A 80 -44.06 6.09 -28.27
C SER A 80 -42.97 6.95 -27.64
N ARG A 81 -43.41 7.72 -26.64
CA ARG A 81 -42.60 8.44 -25.68
C ARG A 81 -41.45 7.57 -25.19
N ALA A 82 -40.25 8.15 -25.18
CA ALA A 82 -39.12 7.62 -24.43
C ALA A 82 -39.42 7.83 -22.94
N ASP A 83 -40.01 6.81 -22.32
CA ASP A 83 -39.92 6.63 -20.88
C ASP A 83 -38.63 5.86 -20.59
N ASP A 84 -37.64 6.57 -20.05
CA ASP A 84 -36.43 6.00 -19.46
C ASP A 84 -36.82 5.05 -18.33
N LYS A 85 -36.88 3.75 -18.64
CA LYS A 85 -36.74 2.68 -17.66
C LYS A 85 -35.34 2.08 -17.81
N PRO A 86 -34.52 2.02 -16.75
CA PRO A 86 -33.26 1.31 -16.80
C PRO A 86 -33.56 -0.15 -17.15
N LYS A 87 -33.04 -0.60 -18.29
CA LYS A 87 -33.06 -2.00 -18.67
C LYS A 87 -32.31 -2.77 -17.58
N ALA A 88 -33.07 -3.53 -16.80
CA ALA A 88 -32.54 -4.43 -15.79
C ALA A 88 -31.32 -5.17 -16.34
N ALA A 89 -30.20 -5.05 -15.62
CA ALA A 89 -29.00 -5.80 -15.90
C ALA A 89 -29.40 -7.28 -16.05
N ALA A 90 -29.12 -7.84 -17.23
CA ALA A 90 -29.30 -9.26 -17.43
C ALA A 90 -28.32 -9.97 -16.49
N ASP A 91 -28.88 -10.65 -15.50
CA ASP A 91 -28.22 -11.63 -14.65
C ASP A 91 -27.59 -12.73 -15.51
N ALA A 92 -26.37 -12.49 -16.00
CA ALA A 92 -25.53 -13.53 -16.56
C ALA A 92 -24.85 -14.26 -15.40
N LYS A 93 -25.57 -15.26 -14.88
CA LYS A 93 -25.06 -16.35 -14.07
C LYS A 93 -23.85 -16.97 -14.79
N VAL A 94 -22.63 -16.65 -14.35
CA VAL A 94 -21.46 -17.49 -14.56
C VAL A 94 -20.92 -17.87 -13.19
N THR A 95 -21.55 -18.87 -12.59
CA THR A 95 -20.98 -19.61 -11.47
C THR A 95 -19.86 -20.51 -11.99
N ALA A 96 -18.72 -19.91 -12.34
CA ALA A 96 -17.46 -20.63 -12.31
C ALA A 96 -16.98 -20.58 -10.86
N LYS A 97 -16.89 -21.73 -10.20
CA LYS A 97 -16.34 -21.85 -8.85
C LYS A 97 -14.90 -21.33 -8.93
N ALA A 98 -14.63 -20.14 -8.39
CA ALA A 98 -13.28 -19.60 -8.34
C ALA A 98 -12.39 -20.65 -7.66
N GLU A 99 -11.42 -21.16 -8.40
CA GLU A 99 -10.53 -22.22 -7.92
C GLU A 99 -9.72 -21.64 -6.75
N LYS A 100 -9.94 -22.16 -5.56
CA LYS A 100 -9.23 -21.75 -4.36
C LYS A 100 -8.13 -22.75 -4.07
N PHE A 101 -6.93 -22.24 -3.88
CA PHE A 101 -5.78 -23.03 -3.52
C PHE A 101 -5.43 -22.77 -2.07
N GLU A 102 -5.40 -23.82 -1.26
CA GLU A 102 -4.92 -23.73 0.11
C GLU A 102 -3.43 -24.06 0.13
N VAL A 103 -2.61 -23.01 0.23
CA VAL A 103 -1.14 -23.10 0.20
C VAL A 103 -0.63 -23.19 1.64
N PRO A 104 -0.03 -24.32 2.07
CA PRO A 104 0.57 -24.41 3.39
C PRO A 104 1.71 -23.40 3.54
N TYR A 105 1.77 -22.75 4.69
CA TYR A 105 2.85 -21.85 5.04
C TYR A 105 3.38 -22.16 6.44
N ARG A 106 4.58 -21.69 6.71
CA ARG A 106 5.17 -21.67 8.05
C ARG A 106 5.71 -20.29 8.33
N LEU A 107 5.58 -19.84 9.58
CA LEU A 107 6.31 -18.67 10.05
C LEU A 107 7.76 -19.06 10.36
N THR A 108 8.70 -18.29 9.83
CA THR A 108 10.11 -18.37 10.25
C THR A 108 10.27 -17.89 11.69
N ASP A 109 11.44 -18.12 12.29
CA ASP A 109 11.73 -17.61 13.64
C ASP A 109 11.68 -16.07 13.68
N THR A 110 12.05 -15.43 12.56
CA THR A 110 11.90 -13.99 12.28
C THR A 110 10.49 -13.56 11.84
N LYS A 111 9.48 -14.43 11.95
CA LYS A 111 8.07 -14.16 11.64
C LYS A 111 7.75 -13.81 10.18
N HIS A 112 8.59 -14.25 9.23
CA HIS A 112 8.27 -14.16 7.81
C HIS A 112 7.35 -15.31 7.40
N VAL A 113 6.36 -15.03 6.56
CA VAL A 113 5.48 -16.05 5.96
C VAL A 113 6.25 -16.77 4.86
N MET A 114 6.62 -18.03 5.11
CA MET A 114 7.39 -18.85 4.19
C MET A 114 6.50 -19.94 3.59
N VAL A 115 6.54 -20.05 2.26
CA VAL A 115 5.88 -21.12 1.49
C VAL A 115 6.92 -21.97 0.79
N ARG A 116 6.58 -23.24 0.54
CA ARG A 116 7.42 -24.15 -0.23
C ARG A 116 7.01 -24.10 -1.70
N THR A 117 8.00 -23.94 -2.57
CA THR A 117 7.82 -23.74 -4.00
C THR A 117 8.64 -24.75 -4.79
N LYS A 118 8.07 -25.37 -5.82
CA LYS A 118 8.79 -26.09 -6.85
C LYS A 118 8.99 -25.19 -8.06
N ILE A 119 10.22 -25.12 -8.55
CA ILE A 119 10.62 -24.35 -9.72
C ILE A 119 11.18 -25.32 -10.76
N ASN A 120 10.66 -25.29 -11.98
CA ASN A 120 11.00 -26.22 -13.07
C ASN A 120 10.97 -27.70 -12.62
N GLY A 121 9.95 -28.06 -11.82
CA GLY A 121 9.81 -29.40 -11.21
C GLY A 121 10.85 -29.76 -10.13
N LYS A 122 11.75 -28.83 -9.75
CA LYS A 122 12.76 -29.01 -8.70
C LYS A 122 12.36 -28.31 -7.41
N GLY A 123 12.84 -28.81 -6.28
CA GLY A 123 12.50 -28.29 -4.95
C GLY A 123 12.02 -29.40 -4.01
N PRO A 124 11.34 -29.04 -2.90
CA PRO A 124 10.83 -27.71 -2.58
C PRO A 124 11.94 -26.72 -2.17
N PHE A 125 11.77 -25.46 -2.58
CA PHE A 125 12.56 -24.32 -2.13
C PHE A 125 11.71 -23.46 -1.19
N ASN A 126 12.35 -22.89 -0.16
CA ASN A 126 11.69 -22.06 0.84
C ASN A 126 11.69 -20.60 0.40
N LEU A 127 10.54 -20.07 -0.02
CA LEU A 127 10.42 -18.67 -0.43
C LEU A 127 9.56 -17.90 0.55
N ILE A 128 9.96 -16.66 0.84
CA ILE A 128 9.15 -15.73 1.63
C ILE A 128 8.09 -15.10 0.73
N VAL A 129 6.86 -14.96 1.23
CA VAL A 129 5.83 -14.14 0.61
C VAL A 129 6.04 -12.69 1.03
N ASP A 130 6.48 -11.82 0.12
CA ASP A 130 6.83 -10.43 0.41
C ASP A 130 6.09 -9.47 -0.53
N THR A 131 5.07 -8.81 -0.01
CA THR A 131 4.29 -7.82 -0.77
C THR A 131 5.09 -6.56 -1.11
N GLY A 132 6.23 -6.32 -0.46
CA GLY A 132 7.14 -5.19 -0.72
C GLY A 132 8.15 -5.46 -1.84
N ALA A 133 8.35 -6.73 -2.23
CA ALA A 133 9.27 -7.07 -3.31
C ALA A 133 8.60 -6.83 -4.68
N PRO A 134 9.29 -6.17 -5.64
CA PRO A 134 8.69 -5.85 -6.95
C PRO A 134 8.51 -7.07 -7.86
N ALA A 135 9.31 -8.12 -7.66
CA ALA A 135 9.29 -9.34 -8.46
C ALA A 135 9.65 -10.55 -7.60
N VAL A 136 9.54 -11.75 -8.17
CA VAL A 136 10.16 -12.95 -7.60
C VAL A 136 11.68 -12.81 -7.67
N PHE A 137 12.37 -13.08 -6.58
CA PHE A 137 13.83 -13.16 -6.51
C PHE A 137 14.23 -14.55 -6.03
N ILE A 138 15.21 -15.17 -6.67
CA ILE A 138 15.79 -16.45 -6.25
C ILE A 138 17.31 -16.33 -6.18
N THR A 139 17.93 -17.05 -5.25
CA THR A 139 19.40 -17.07 -5.16
C THR A 139 20.02 -17.79 -6.36
N LYS A 140 21.29 -17.49 -6.66
CA LYS A 140 22.02 -18.18 -7.74
C LYS A 140 22.07 -19.70 -7.53
N GLY A 141 22.17 -20.14 -6.28
CA GLY A 141 22.14 -21.56 -5.93
C GLY A 141 20.84 -22.25 -6.34
N VAL A 142 19.71 -21.57 -6.20
CA VAL A 142 18.39 -22.08 -6.60
C VAL A 142 18.26 -22.11 -8.12
N ALA A 143 18.66 -21.03 -8.81
CA ALA A 143 18.63 -20.99 -10.27
C ALA A 143 19.39 -22.17 -10.89
N LYS A 144 20.58 -22.46 -10.38
CA LYS A 144 21.39 -23.61 -10.79
C LYS A 144 20.69 -24.95 -10.49
N LYS A 145 20.15 -25.15 -9.28
CA LYS A 145 19.45 -26.38 -8.89
C LYS A 145 18.17 -26.61 -9.70
N ALA A 146 17.44 -25.54 -9.98
CA ALA A 146 16.21 -25.55 -10.77
C ALA A 146 16.45 -25.62 -12.28
N LYS A 147 17.70 -25.50 -12.74
CA LYS A 147 18.05 -25.37 -14.17
C LYS A 147 17.26 -24.22 -14.83
N ALA A 148 17.18 -23.10 -14.13
CA ALA A 148 16.49 -21.92 -14.59
C ALA A 148 17.52 -21.04 -15.34
N GLU A 149 17.35 -20.90 -16.66
CA GLU A 149 18.33 -20.23 -17.52
C GLU A 149 18.24 -18.72 -17.38
N GLU A 150 19.34 -18.09 -16.96
CA GLU A 150 19.45 -16.65 -16.79
C GLU A 150 19.50 -15.95 -18.16
N GLY A 151 18.46 -15.16 -18.44
CA GLY A 151 18.40 -14.25 -19.56
C GLY A 151 19.03 -12.90 -19.25
N GLU A 152 18.65 -11.87 -20.00
CA GLU A 152 19.24 -10.55 -19.85
C GLU A 152 19.02 -9.94 -18.46
N LYS A 153 20.07 -9.32 -17.90
CA LYS A 153 20.03 -8.58 -16.63
C LYS A 153 19.51 -9.41 -15.45
N GLY A 154 19.80 -10.71 -15.42
CA GLY A 154 19.41 -11.59 -14.32
C GLY A 154 17.96 -12.06 -14.36
N TRP A 155 17.20 -11.75 -15.40
CA TRP A 155 15.82 -12.21 -15.51
C TRP A 155 15.74 -13.66 -15.96
N VAL A 156 14.78 -14.40 -15.41
CA VAL A 156 14.50 -15.79 -15.75
C VAL A 156 13.01 -15.97 -15.91
N ASP A 157 12.61 -16.61 -17.01
CA ASP A 157 11.26 -17.14 -17.21
C ASP A 157 11.26 -18.60 -16.73
N PHE A 158 10.34 -18.95 -15.82
CA PHE A 158 10.27 -20.30 -15.26
C PHE A 158 9.34 -21.18 -16.09
N ASP A 159 9.80 -22.38 -16.47
CA ASP A 159 8.98 -23.40 -17.16
C ASP A 159 7.79 -23.84 -16.30
N SER A 160 8.01 -23.94 -14.98
CA SER A 160 6.96 -24.19 -14.00
C SER A 160 7.29 -23.48 -12.69
N PHE A 161 6.30 -22.86 -12.07
CA PHE A 161 6.41 -22.29 -10.74
C PHE A 161 5.18 -22.70 -9.93
N GLU A 162 5.39 -23.62 -9.00
CA GLU A 162 4.31 -24.31 -8.30
C GLU A 162 4.47 -24.15 -6.79
N LEU A 163 3.45 -23.64 -6.12
CA LEU A 163 3.42 -23.58 -4.67
C LEU A 163 2.84 -24.90 -4.14
N GLU A 164 3.32 -25.32 -2.98
CA GLU A 164 2.68 -26.42 -2.25
C GLU A 164 1.20 -26.11 -2.00
N GLY A 165 0.32 -27.11 -2.10
CA GLY A 165 -1.13 -26.90 -2.18
C GLY A 165 -1.68 -26.90 -3.61
N GLY A 166 -0.81 -27.06 -4.62
CA GLY A 166 -1.20 -27.34 -6.01
C GLY A 166 -1.37 -26.10 -6.88
N LEU A 167 -1.10 -24.90 -6.35
CA LEU A 167 -1.16 -23.67 -7.14
C LEU A 167 -0.01 -23.62 -8.14
N LYS A 168 -0.34 -23.66 -9.44
CA LYS A 168 0.62 -23.44 -10.53
C LYS A 168 0.48 -22.02 -11.07
N VAL A 169 1.57 -21.27 -11.01
CA VAL A 169 1.62 -19.89 -11.52
C VAL A 169 2.05 -19.91 -12.98
N GLU A 170 1.14 -19.57 -13.89
CA GLU A 170 1.44 -19.51 -15.32
C GLU A 170 2.38 -18.34 -15.64
N LYS A 171 3.37 -18.53 -16.53
CA LYS A 171 4.29 -17.46 -16.98
C LYS A 171 4.97 -16.73 -15.81
N ALA A 172 5.32 -17.47 -14.76
CA ALA A 172 6.06 -16.89 -13.65
C ALA A 172 7.45 -16.47 -14.12
N ARG A 173 7.81 -15.23 -13.79
CA ARG A 173 9.11 -14.63 -14.11
C ARG A 173 9.77 -14.15 -12.83
N GLY A 174 11.08 -14.28 -12.72
CA GLY A 174 11.84 -13.82 -11.56
C GLY A 174 13.21 -13.29 -11.92
N ARG A 175 13.93 -12.80 -10.92
CA ARG A 175 15.34 -12.41 -11.04
C ARG A 175 16.23 -13.33 -10.22
N VAL A 176 17.38 -13.64 -10.77
CA VAL A 176 18.45 -14.35 -10.07
C VAL A 176 19.32 -13.29 -9.40
N GLU A 177 19.19 -13.17 -8.09
CA GLU A 177 19.92 -12.19 -7.31
C GLU A 177 20.11 -12.71 -5.89
N ASP A 178 21.34 -12.60 -5.39
CA ASP A 178 21.64 -12.92 -4.00
C ASP A 178 21.33 -11.66 -3.16
N LEU A 179 20.16 -11.68 -2.52
CA LEU A 179 19.68 -10.56 -1.72
C LEU A 179 20.47 -10.51 -0.41
N ILE A 180 21.14 -9.38 -0.14
CA ILE A 180 21.95 -9.16 1.07
C ILE A 180 21.16 -9.49 2.35
N GLN A 181 19.87 -9.16 2.38
CA GLN A 181 19.00 -9.45 3.52
C GLN A 181 18.81 -10.96 3.73
N LEU A 182 18.60 -11.72 2.65
CA LEU A 182 18.41 -13.16 2.70
C LEU A 182 19.73 -13.86 3.04
N ASP A 183 20.85 -13.43 2.44
CA ASP A 183 22.19 -13.93 2.76
C ASP A 183 22.55 -13.68 4.23
N GLY A 184 22.24 -12.48 4.74
CA GLY A 184 22.43 -12.15 6.15
C GLY A 184 21.61 -13.06 7.08
N MET A 185 20.33 -13.29 6.75
CA MET A 185 19.46 -14.18 7.52
C MET A 185 19.94 -15.63 7.52
N ASN A 186 20.36 -16.14 6.36
CA ASN A 186 20.88 -17.50 6.22
C ASN A 186 22.23 -17.67 6.93
N GLY A 187 23.16 -16.72 6.75
CA GLY A 187 24.49 -16.79 7.35
C GLY A 187 24.46 -16.74 8.89
N MET A 188 23.46 -16.09 9.47
CA MET A 188 23.24 -16.03 10.92
C MET A 188 22.20 -17.03 11.44
N GLY A 189 21.59 -17.84 10.56
CA GLY A 189 20.57 -18.82 10.94
C GLY A 189 19.27 -18.21 11.52
N LEU A 190 19.02 -16.91 11.31
CA LEU A 190 17.95 -16.17 11.98
C LEU A 190 16.54 -16.68 11.65
N ALA A 191 16.36 -17.25 10.45
CA ALA A 191 15.06 -17.74 10.02
C ALA A 191 14.71 -19.13 10.58
N GLY A 192 15.67 -19.84 11.18
CA GLY A 192 15.53 -21.24 11.61
C GLY A 192 15.48 -22.25 10.45
N VAL A 193 15.54 -21.77 9.21
CA VAL A 193 15.52 -22.53 7.96
C VAL A 193 16.27 -21.76 6.88
N GLU A 194 16.85 -22.47 5.91
CA GLU A 194 17.48 -21.83 4.75
C GLU A 194 16.40 -21.23 3.84
N LEU A 195 16.50 -19.93 3.60
CA LEU A 195 15.66 -19.18 2.69
C LEU A 195 16.30 -19.16 1.30
N HIS A 196 15.47 -19.35 0.28
CA HIS A 196 15.92 -19.59 -1.09
C HIS A 196 15.49 -18.47 -2.05
N GLY A 197 14.57 -17.61 -1.61
CA GLY A 197 14.10 -16.50 -2.41
C GLY A 197 12.90 -15.81 -1.79
N VAL A 198 12.29 -14.95 -2.59
CA VAL A 198 11.16 -14.11 -2.23
C VAL A 198 10.15 -14.12 -3.39
N ILE A 199 8.86 -14.23 -3.07
CA ILE A 199 7.75 -14.08 -4.02
C ILE A 199 7.26 -12.64 -3.90
N GLY A 200 7.40 -11.87 -4.98
CA GLY A 200 7.01 -10.46 -5.02
C GLY A 200 5.75 -10.18 -5.83
N TYR A 201 5.49 -8.88 -6.03
CA TYR A 201 4.27 -8.34 -6.61
C TYR A 201 3.87 -8.95 -7.94
N ASN A 202 4.81 -9.17 -8.86
CA ASN A 202 4.51 -9.71 -10.19
C ASN A 202 3.80 -11.08 -10.19
N VAL A 203 3.93 -11.84 -9.10
CA VAL A 203 3.17 -13.08 -8.88
C VAL A 203 2.00 -12.83 -7.95
N LEU A 204 2.24 -12.18 -6.80
CA LEU A 204 1.22 -12.03 -5.75
C LEU A 204 0.00 -11.22 -6.21
N ALA A 205 0.20 -10.21 -7.06
CA ALA A 205 -0.88 -9.33 -7.51
C ALA A 205 -1.97 -10.07 -8.31
N ARG A 206 -1.64 -11.23 -8.90
CA ARG A 206 -2.58 -12.04 -9.71
C ARG A 206 -3.57 -12.83 -8.87
N PHE A 207 -3.44 -12.77 -7.55
CA PHE A 207 -4.27 -13.53 -6.62
C PHE A 207 -4.85 -12.61 -5.56
N ARG A 208 -6.09 -12.88 -5.16
CA ARG A 208 -6.59 -12.48 -3.85
C ARG A 208 -6.07 -13.49 -2.84
N ILE A 209 -5.25 -13.02 -1.91
CA ILE A 209 -4.63 -13.85 -0.88
C ILE A 209 -5.29 -13.54 0.47
N GLN A 210 -5.77 -14.57 1.16
CA GLN A 210 -6.28 -14.45 2.52
C GLN A 210 -5.22 -14.90 3.52
N TYR A 211 -4.85 -13.99 4.42
CA TYR A 211 -3.95 -14.25 5.53
C TYR A 211 -4.77 -14.53 6.78
N ASP A 212 -4.95 -15.81 7.09
CA ASP A 212 -5.43 -16.26 8.39
C ASP A 212 -4.24 -16.76 9.20
N LEU A 213 -3.73 -15.92 10.09
CA LEU A 213 -2.56 -16.25 10.92
C LEU A 213 -2.86 -17.29 12.01
N THR A 214 -4.13 -17.70 12.16
CA THR A 214 -4.54 -18.80 13.05
C THR A 214 -4.57 -20.15 12.33
N SER A 215 -4.55 -20.14 10.99
CA SER A 215 -4.40 -21.32 10.14
C SER A 215 -2.94 -21.47 9.71
N ASP A 216 -2.54 -22.69 9.38
CA ASP A 216 -1.28 -23.05 8.73
C ASP A 216 -1.32 -22.94 7.19
N LYS A 217 -2.38 -22.34 6.63
CA LYS A 217 -2.57 -22.19 5.19
C LYS A 217 -2.96 -20.78 4.79
N LEU A 218 -2.46 -20.37 3.64
CA LEU A 218 -2.90 -19.19 2.91
C LEU A 218 -3.92 -19.61 1.86
N VAL A 219 -4.98 -18.83 1.67
CA VAL A 219 -5.94 -19.10 0.59
C VAL A 219 -5.64 -18.18 -0.57
N PHE A 220 -5.26 -18.77 -1.71
CA PHE A 220 -5.02 -18.07 -2.97
C PHE A 220 -6.23 -18.27 -3.88
N GLU A 221 -6.77 -17.17 -4.39
CA GLU A 221 -7.87 -17.15 -5.36
C GLU A 221 -7.41 -16.34 -6.58
N PRO A 222 -7.27 -16.93 -7.78
CA PRO A 222 -6.88 -16.21 -8.98
C PRO A 222 -7.83 -15.06 -9.27
N LEU A 223 -7.28 -13.90 -9.66
CA LEU A 223 -8.10 -12.79 -10.11
C LEU A 223 -8.58 -13.03 -11.54
N ALA A 224 -9.80 -12.56 -11.83
CA ALA A 224 -10.37 -12.60 -13.17
C ALA A 224 -9.77 -11.55 -14.14
N PHE A 225 -8.83 -10.73 -13.66
CA PHE A 225 -8.19 -9.65 -14.41
C PHE A 225 -6.69 -9.61 -14.13
N ASP A 226 -5.91 -9.04 -15.05
CA ASP A 226 -4.46 -8.85 -14.89
C ASP A 226 -4.19 -7.48 -14.24
N PRO A 227 -3.62 -7.43 -13.03
CA PRO A 227 -3.34 -6.17 -12.34
C PRO A 227 -2.26 -5.35 -13.06
N PRO A 228 -2.33 -4.01 -13.00
CA PRO A 228 -1.33 -3.17 -13.63
C PRO A 228 0.06 -3.39 -13.00
N PRO A 229 1.14 -3.25 -13.79
CA PRO A 229 2.50 -3.34 -13.28
C PRO A 229 2.77 -2.23 -12.26
N LEU A 230 3.75 -2.46 -11.37
CA LEU A 230 4.21 -1.41 -10.46
C LEU A 230 4.72 -0.22 -11.27
N VAL A 231 4.01 0.90 -11.17
CA VAL A 231 4.50 2.18 -11.68
C VAL A 231 5.50 2.69 -10.65
N PRO A 232 6.77 2.91 -11.01
CA PRO A 232 7.70 3.62 -10.13
C PRO A 232 7.04 4.94 -9.75
N LEU A 233 6.90 5.23 -8.46
CA LEU A 233 6.43 6.54 -8.00
C LEU A 233 7.26 7.60 -8.72
N GLY A 234 6.59 8.37 -9.58
CA GLY A 234 7.19 9.30 -10.54
C GLY A 234 7.98 10.39 -9.83
N GLY A 235 9.22 10.05 -9.50
CA GLY A 235 10.34 10.94 -9.29
C GLY A 235 11.49 10.33 -10.05
N LYS A 236 12.31 11.14 -10.72
CA LYS A 236 13.58 10.68 -11.25
C LYS A 236 14.37 10.08 -10.08
N GLY A 237 14.27 8.77 -9.90
CA GLY A 237 15.17 8.00 -9.03
C GLY A 237 16.54 8.17 -9.65
N GLY A 238 17.27 9.17 -9.17
CA GLY A 238 18.52 9.58 -9.78
C GLY A 238 19.46 8.39 -9.82
N GLU A 239 20.02 8.14 -11.00
CA GLU A 239 21.16 7.24 -11.21
C GLU A 239 22.33 7.53 -10.22
N GLY A 240 22.31 8.72 -9.59
CA GLY A 240 23.15 9.09 -8.46
C GLY A 240 22.97 8.24 -7.19
N ILE A 241 21.77 7.76 -6.84
CA ILE A 241 21.54 7.03 -5.57
C ILE A 241 22.04 5.59 -5.65
N GLN A 242 21.83 4.90 -6.78
CA GLN A 242 22.40 3.56 -6.96
C GLN A 242 23.93 3.60 -7.15
N SER A 243 24.48 4.65 -7.77
CA SER A 243 25.94 4.84 -7.88
C SER A 243 26.60 5.33 -6.58
N MET A 244 25.81 5.89 -5.64
CA MET A 244 26.29 6.21 -4.29
C MET A 244 26.61 4.96 -3.45
N GLY A 245 26.03 3.80 -3.72
CA GLY A 245 26.32 2.57 -2.94
C GLY A 245 27.82 2.19 -2.97
N PRO A 246 28.41 2.00 -4.15
CA PRO A 246 29.86 1.76 -4.30
C PRO A 246 30.72 2.91 -3.77
N MET A 247 30.30 4.16 -3.97
CA MET A 247 31.02 5.35 -3.52
C MET A 247 31.06 5.47 -1.98
N VAL A 248 29.92 5.29 -1.32
CA VAL A 248 29.80 5.28 0.14
C VAL A 248 30.63 4.14 0.71
N LYS A 249 30.62 2.96 0.10
CA LYS A 249 31.44 1.81 0.53
C LYS A 249 32.95 2.12 0.45
N MET A 250 33.39 2.75 -0.63
CA MET A 250 34.76 3.23 -0.79
C MET A 250 35.10 4.30 0.27
N LEU A 251 34.21 5.29 0.47
CA LEU A 251 34.40 6.36 1.44
C LEU A 251 34.48 5.83 2.87
N THR A 252 33.60 4.90 3.26
CA THR A 252 33.61 4.26 4.59
C THR A 252 34.87 3.42 4.81
N SER A 253 35.36 2.74 3.77
CA SER A 253 36.60 1.97 3.84
C SER A 253 37.83 2.87 4.01
N LEU A 254 37.82 4.05 3.38
CA LEU A 254 38.94 5.01 3.45
C LEU A 254 38.92 5.80 4.76
N LEU A 255 37.73 6.13 5.27
CA LEU A 255 37.54 6.85 6.53
C LEU A 255 37.58 5.94 7.78
N GLY A 256 37.77 4.63 7.61
CA GLY A 256 37.82 3.67 8.74
C GLY A 256 36.51 3.60 9.54
N ILE A 257 35.39 4.04 8.95
CA ILE A 257 34.06 3.98 9.55
C ILE A 257 33.64 2.51 9.54
N LYS A 258 33.82 1.83 10.66
CA LYS A 258 33.30 0.48 10.85
C LYS A 258 31.76 0.56 10.92
N PRO A 259 31.03 -0.24 10.15
CA PRO A 259 29.59 -0.34 10.32
C PRO A 259 29.33 -0.82 11.75
N ASN A 260 28.65 0.03 12.53
CA ASN A 260 28.17 -0.35 13.84
C ASN A 260 26.89 -1.17 13.63
N PHE A 261 27.02 -2.49 13.70
CA PHE A 261 25.92 -3.44 13.57
C PHE A 261 25.16 -3.66 14.88
N ASP A 262 25.40 -2.84 15.91
CA ASP A 262 24.51 -2.79 17.06
C ASP A 262 23.14 -2.31 16.59
N ILE A 263 22.28 -3.27 16.25
CA ILE A 263 20.85 -3.07 16.13
C ILE A 263 20.39 -2.69 17.53
N ALA A 264 20.40 -1.40 17.85
CA ALA A 264 19.72 -0.89 19.03
C ALA A 264 18.22 -0.99 18.72
N PRO A 265 17.49 -1.97 19.29
CA PRO A 265 16.08 -2.09 19.02
C PRO A 265 15.39 -0.78 19.40
N ARG A 266 14.47 -0.33 18.55
CA ARG A 266 13.68 0.87 18.83
C ARG A 266 12.85 0.64 20.09
N GLY A 267 12.85 1.63 20.97
CA GLY A 267 12.06 1.61 22.18
C GLY A 267 10.57 1.69 21.85
N PHE A 268 9.78 0.85 22.51
CA PHE A 268 8.33 0.81 22.36
C PHE A 268 7.66 1.49 23.57
N THR A 269 6.80 2.47 23.30
CA THR A 269 5.97 3.14 24.31
C THR A 269 4.65 2.41 24.52
N GLY A 270 4.00 1.98 23.43
CA GLY A 270 2.68 1.36 23.43
C GLY A 270 1.51 2.36 23.47
N ILE A 271 1.71 3.56 22.93
CA ILE A 271 0.62 4.53 22.71
C ILE A 271 0.24 4.61 21.23
N GLU A 272 -1.05 4.78 20.96
CA GLU A 272 -1.52 5.35 19.72
C GLU A 272 -1.90 6.81 19.97
N PHE A 273 -1.59 7.70 19.04
CA PHE A 273 -1.94 9.10 19.13
C PHE A 273 -2.72 9.54 17.90
N ASP A 274 -3.46 10.62 18.06
CA ASP A 274 -4.19 11.31 17.00
C ASP A 274 -3.76 12.78 16.99
N GLU A 275 -3.96 13.45 15.86
CA GLU A 275 -3.69 14.88 15.74
C GLU A 275 -5.01 15.64 15.61
N LYS A 276 -5.34 16.44 16.62
CA LYS A 276 -6.56 17.25 16.65
C LYS A 276 -6.18 18.71 16.89
N ASP A 277 -6.59 19.60 15.99
CA ASP A 277 -6.33 21.05 16.07
C ASP A 277 -4.84 21.41 16.26
N GLY A 278 -3.95 20.68 15.58
CA GLY A 278 -2.49 20.86 15.71
C GLY A 278 -1.94 20.44 17.07
N LYS A 279 -2.65 19.54 17.78
CA LYS A 279 -2.24 19.00 19.08
C LYS A 279 -2.17 17.48 18.99
N VAL A 280 -1.10 16.92 19.52
CA VAL A 280 -0.91 15.48 19.60
C VAL A 280 -1.55 14.95 20.87
N VAL A 281 -2.55 14.08 20.72
CA VAL A 281 -3.33 13.54 21.83
C VAL A 281 -3.25 12.03 21.84
N VAL A 282 -3.08 11.43 23.01
CA VAL A 282 -3.10 9.97 23.18
C VAL A 282 -4.51 9.45 22.91
N LYS A 283 -4.64 8.63 21.88
CA LYS A 283 -5.89 8.00 21.43
C LYS A 283 -6.15 6.69 22.16
N SER A 284 -5.12 5.87 22.32
CA SER A 284 -5.21 4.59 23.03
C SER A 284 -3.89 4.26 23.70
N VAL A 285 -3.96 3.51 24.80
CA VAL A 285 -2.79 2.97 25.49
C VAL A 285 -2.96 1.46 25.51
N LEU A 286 -1.97 0.74 25.00
CA LEU A 286 -2.00 -0.71 24.92
C LEU A 286 -1.88 -1.33 26.32
N ALA A 287 -2.70 -2.33 26.62
CA ALA A 287 -2.64 -3.05 27.89
C ALA A 287 -1.30 -3.79 28.06
N GLY A 288 -0.73 -3.76 29.26
CA GLY A 288 0.59 -4.29 29.60
C GLY A 288 1.77 -3.48 29.04
N SER A 289 1.51 -2.37 28.35
CA SER A 289 2.55 -1.57 27.71
C SER A 289 3.38 -0.74 28.71
N PRO A 290 4.58 -0.30 28.29
CA PRO A 290 5.36 0.68 29.05
C PRO A 290 4.60 1.96 29.39
N ALA A 291 3.80 2.49 28.47
CA ALA A 291 3.00 3.68 28.69
C ALA A 291 1.92 3.47 29.76
N GLU A 292 1.24 2.31 29.76
CA GLU A 292 0.26 1.98 30.80
C GLU A 292 0.94 1.89 32.18
N LYS A 293 2.08 1.19 32.26
CA LYS A 293 2.86 1.05 33.51
C LYS A 293 3.38 2.39 34.03
N ALA A 294 3.69 3.32 33.13
CA ALA A 294 4.12 4.67 33.46
C ALA A 294 2.97 5.61 33.83
N GLY A 295 1.71 5.21 33.59
CA GLY A 295 0.53 6.00 33.91
C GLY A 295 0.13 7.03 32.84
N LEU A 296 0.57 6.86 31.59
CA LEU A 296 -0.02 7.57 30.44
C LEU A 296 -1.46 7.10 30.25
N LYS A 297 -2.34 8.05 29.90
CA LYS A 297 -3.77 7.82 29.76
C LYS A 297 -4.28 8.35 28.44
N VAL A 298 -5.40 7.77 28.00
CA VAL A 298 -6.17 8.28 26.88
C VAL A 298 -6.63 9.71 27.19
N GLY A 299 -6.46 10.61 26.22
CA GLY A 299 -6.77 12.03 26.37
C GLY A 299 -5.59 12.90 26.78
N ASP A 300 -4.45 12.32 27.16
CA ASP A 300 -3.24 13.09 27.46
C ASP A 300 -2.78 13.83 26.20
N ARG A 301 -2.60 15.15 26.31
CA ARG A 301 -2.00 15.95 25.24
C ARG A 301 -0.49 15.97 25.43
N ILE A 302 0.27 15.47 24.47
CA ILE A 302 1.73 15.46 24.53
C ILE A 302 2.25 16.82 24.06
N THR A 303 3.00 17.51 24.92
CA THR A 303 3.55 18.84 24.63
C THR A 303 5.06 18.78 24.36
N SER A 304 5.78 17.88 25.01
CA SER A 304 7.19 17.62 24.70
C SER A 304 7.63 16.23 25.12
N VAL A 305 8.69 15.77 24.49
CA VAL A 305 9.32 14.48 24.78
C VAL A 305 10.82 14.70 24.97
N LYS A 306 11.32 14.41 26.16
CA LYS A 306 12.68 14.69 26.62
C LYS A 306 13.01 16.19 26.58
N THR A 307 13.58 16.66 25.48
CA THR A 307 13.94 18.07 25.23
C THR A 307 13.31 18.59 23.96
N ASP A 308 12.65 17.72 23.18
CA ASP A 308 12.09 18.05 21.88
C ASP A 308 10.61 18.43 22.07
N THR A 309 10.26 19.66 21.69
CA THR A 309 8.86 20.12 21.67
C THR A 309 8.08 19.34 20.62
N VAL A 310 6.85 18.97 20.95
CA VAL A 310 5.94 18.22 20.07
C VAL A 310 4.79 19.12 19.64
N GLU A 311 4.87 19.62 18.42
CA GLU A 311 3.83 20.47 17.81
C GLU A 311 2.97 19.69 16.81
N SER A 312 3.51 18.62 16.21
CA SER A 312 2.80 17.75 15.28
C SER A 312 3.03 16.27 15.56
N GLY A 313 2.17 15.41 15.02
CA GLY A 313 2.36 13.96 15.10
C GLY A 313 3.66 13.50 14.45
N LYS A 314 4.15 14.24 13.45
CA LYS A 314 5.44 14.00 12.80
C LYS A 314 6.62 14.25 13.74
N ASP A 315 6.52 15.25 14.60
CA ASP A 315 7.58 15.58 15.56
C ASP A 315 7.64 14.53 16.67
N LEU A 316 6.48 14.09 17.15
CA LEU A 316 6.42 12.95 18.07
C LEU A 316 7.03 11.69 17.45
N ALA A 317 6.66 11.35 16.21
CA ALA A 317 7.20 10.18 15.52
C ALA A 317 8.73 10.25 15.35
N LYS A 318 9.27 11.43 15.02
CA LYS A 318 10.72 11.66 14.92
C LYS A 318 11.43 11.55 16.26
N ALA A 319 10.84 12.09 17.32
CA ALA A 319 11.37 11.96 18.67
C ALA A 319 11.47 10.48 19.04
N LEU A 320 10.35 9.75 18.95
CA LEU A 320 10.30 8.31 19.26
C LEU A 320 11.20 7.45 18.37
N ALA A 321 11.48 7.84 17.13
CA ALA A 321 12.39 7.11 16.25
C ALA A 321 13.84 7.07 16.75
N LYS A 322 14.26 8.04 17.56
CA LYS A 322 15.61 8.09 18.17
C LYS A 322 15.70 7.26 19.46
N ALA A 323 14.60 6.66 19.89
CA ALA A 323 14.49 6.05 21.20
C ALA A 323 14.95 4.59 21.18
N GLY A 324 15.82 4.21 22.11
CA GLY A 324 16.28 2.83 22.29
C GLY A 324 15.50 2.08 23.37
N VAL A 325 15.46 0.76 23.29
CA VAL A 325 14.92 -0.10 24.36
C VAL A 325 15.66 0.14 25.68
N GLY A 326 14.92 0.11 26.79
CA GLY A 326 15.43 0.29 28.16
C GLY A 326 15.73 1.74 28.52
N THR A 327 15.57 2.68 27.59
CA THR A 327 15.78 4.10 27.88
C THR A 327 14.57 4.72 28.55
N LYS A 328 14.80 5.59 29.53
CA LYS A 328 13.73 6.34 30.21
C LYS A 328 13.47 7.65 29.48
N TRP A 329 12.26 7.81 28.99
CA TRP A 329 11.81 8.96 28.23
C TRP A 329 10.80 9.76 29.04
N ARG A 330 11.09 11.05 29.24
CA ARG A 330 10.19 11.98 29.91
C ARG A 330 9.19 12.52 28.91
N PHE A 331 7.91 12.31 29.16
CA PHE A 331 6.81 12.91 28.42
C PHE A 331 6.24 14.02 29.27
N HIS A 332 6.24 15.24 28.74
CA HIS A 332 5.44 16.31 29.30
C HIS A 332 4.09 16.26 28.63
N VAL A 333 3.05 16.10 29.45
CA VAL A 333 1.66 16.01 28.99
C VAL A 333 0.81 17.06 29.68
N THR A 334 -0.24 17.50 29.01
CA THR A 334 -1.32 18.25 29.64
C THR A 334 -2.50 17.32 29.85
N ARG A 335 -2.91 17.12 31.11
CA ARG A 335 -4.07 16.34 31.54
C ARG A 335 -5.00 17.23 32.35
N ASP A 336 -6.25 17.37 31.90
CA ASP A 336 -7.25 18.24 32.54
C ASP A 336 -6.76 19.68 32.79
N GLY A 337 -5.97 20.21 31.85
CA GLY A 337 -5.39 21.55 31.92
C GLY A 337 -4.17 21.71 32.83
N LYS A 338 -3.71 20.63 33.49
CA LYS A 338 -2.48 20.62 34.30
C LYS A 338 -1.34 19.97 33.54
N GLU A 339 -0.13 20.50 33.70
CA GLU A 339 1.07 19.88 33.17
C GLU A 339 1.55 18.76 34.10
N GLU A 340 1.74 17.57 33.54
CA GLU A 340 2.28 16.41 34.23
C GLU A 340 3.52 15.92 33.49
N GLU A 341 4.52 15.48 34.27
CA GLU A 341 5.70 14.79 33.73
C GLU A 341 5.55 13.29 33.98
N ILE A 342 5.57 12.51 32.91
CA ILE A 342 5.46 11.06 32.95
C ILE A 342 6.73 10.44 32.40
N VAL A 343 7.41 9.64 33.22
CA VAL A 343 8.62 8.92 32.80
C VAL A 343 8.27 7.52 32.32
N VAL A 344 8.45 7.27 31.03
CA VAL A 344 8.19 5.97 30.41
C VAL A 344 9.52 5.26 30.17
N GLU A 345 9.68 4.07 30.75
CA GLU A 345 10.80 3.19 30.43
C GLU A 345 10.47 2.36 29.19
N LEU A 346 11.10 2.67 28.06
CA LEU A 346 10.75 2.07 26.79
C LEU A 346 11.03 0.57 26.77
N GLY A 347 9.99 -0.22 26.49
CA GLY A 347 10.09 -1.66 26.43
C GLY A 347 10.63 -2.15 25.08
N LYS A 348 10.90 -3.45 25.00
CA LYS A 348 11.01 -4.11 23.69
C LYS A 348 9.64 -4.05 23.03
N GLY A 349 9.58 -3.58 21.78
CA GLY A 349 8.37 -3.72 20.97
C GLY A 349 7.95 -5.18 20.90
N LEU A 350 6.64 -5.44 20.92
CA LEU A 350 6.09 -6.76 20.68
C LEU A 350 6.43 -7.26 19.27
#